data_AF-A0AAV2NYQ1-F1
#
_entry.id   AF-A0AAV2NYQ1-F1
#
_cell.length_a   1.000
_cell.length_b   1.000
_cell.length_c   1.000
_cell.angle_alpha   90.00
_cell.angle_beta   90.00
_cell.angle_gamma   90.00
#
_symmetry.space_group_name_H-M   'P 1'
#
loop_
_entity.id
_entity.type
_entity.pdbx_description
1 polymer ?
#
loop_
_entity_poly.entity_id
_entity_poly.type
_entity_poly.pdbx_seq_one_letter_code
_entity_poly.pdbx_strand_id
1 'polypeptide(L)'
;MVAMVEVQLNSTTEVPTEMLIAFAVCTTLLVAVHMLALMISTCILPNIEAVCNLHSISLVHESPHERLHWYIEVAWAFSTLLGLLLFLLEIAILCWVKFYDFSQVAAWSACIVLIPVLIIFLAFAIHFYRSLVAHKYEVTVSGIRELELLKEQIESTDVEGRNGVNLLRTGMMQTV
;
A
#
# COMPACT_ATOMS: atom_id res chain seq x y z
N MET A 1 2.92 -10.61 17.99
CA MET A 1 4.31 -11.10 18.14
C MET A 1 4.58 -11.70 19.52
N VAL A 2 4.24 -11.06 20.65
CA VAL A 2 4.41 -11.68 22.00
C VAL A 2 3.58 -12.98 22.15
N ALA A 3 2.33 -13.01 21.67
CA ALA A 3 1.51 -14.22 21.72
C ALA A 3 2.09 -15.43 20.94
N MET A 4 2.91 -15.17 19.91
CA MET A 4 3.56 -16.23 19.12
C MET A 4 4.69 -16.90 19.90
N VAL A 5 5.41 -16.16 20.75
CA VAL A 5 6.51 -16.72 21.56
C VAL A 5 6.03 -17.41 22.83
N GLU A 6 4.81 -17.08 23.30
CA GLU A 6 4.17 -17.68 24.48
C GLU A 6 3.41 -18.98 24.18
N VAL A 7 3.23 -19.35 22.90
CA VAL A 7 2.64 -20.63 22.50
C VAL A 7 3.67 -21.74 22.70
N GLN A 8 3.71 -22.28 23.92
CA GLN A 8 4.41 -23.51 24.26
C GLN A 8 3.52 -24.69 23.85
N LEU A 9 3.69 -25.18 22.62
CA LEU A 9 3.04 -26.43 22.20
C LEU A 9 3.70 -27.59 22.95
N ASN A 10 2.99 -28.16 23.93
CA ASN A 10 3.43 -29.40 24.56
C ASN A 10 3.46 -30.51 23.49
N SER A 11 4.50 -31.35 23.53
CA SER A 11 4.77 -32.42 22.55
C SER A 11 3.72 -33.55 22.48
N THR A 12 2.60 -33.40 23.19
CA THR A 12 1.49 -34.36 23.27
C THR A 12 0.19 -33.88 22.62
N THR A 13 0.16 -32.68 22.02
CA THR A 13 -1.06 -32.13 21.40
C THR A 13 -1.21 -32.57 19.95
N GLU A 14 -2.39 -33.04 19.55
CA GLU A 14 -2.73 -33.47 18.18
C GLU A 14 -3.06 -32.29 17.25
N VAL A 15 -2.41 -31.13 17.44
CA VAL A 15 -2.68 -29.95 16.62
C VAL A 15 -2.17 -30.22 15.19
N PRO A 16 -3.02 -30.07 14.15
CA PRO A 16 -2.62 -30.33 12.78
C PRO A 16 -1.58 -29.32 12.31
N THR A 17 -0.53 -29.80 11.64
CA THR A 17 0.56 -28.99 11.08
C THR A 17 0.06 -27.84 10.22
N GLU A 18 -1.04 -28.04 9.50
CA GLU A 18 -1.69 -27.04 8.65
C GLU A 18 -2.08 -25.77 9.43
N MET A 19 -2.54 -25.89 10.68
CA MET A 19 -2.88 -24.74 11.49
C MET A 19 -1.66 -23.93 11.94
N LEU A 20 -0.56 -24.60 12.25
CA LEU A 20 0.69 -23.92 12.60
C LEU A 20 1.25 -23.14 11.40
N ILE A 21 1.17 -23.74 10.21
CA ILE A 21 1.58 -23.07 8.97
C ILE A 21 0.67 -21.85 8.72
N ALA A 22 -0.65 -22.01 8.84
CA ALA A 22 -1.59 -20.90 8.68
C ALA A 22 -1.33 -19.77 9.68
N PHE A 23 -1.04 -20.12 10.94
CA PHE A 23 -0.64 -19.15 11.97
C PHE A 23 0.63 -18.40 11.57
N ALA A 24 1.71 -19.11 11.24
CA ALA A 24 2.98 -18.48 10.86
C ALA A 24 2.85 -17.56 9.63
N VAL A 25 2.11 -17.99 8.62
CA VAL A 25 1.82 -17.16 7.43
C VAL A 25 0.96 -15.95 7.80
N CYS A 26 -0.06 -16.11 8.64
CA CYS A 26 -0.92 -15.02 9.09
C CYS A 26 -0.12 -13.96 9.85
N THR A 27 0.70 -14.36 10.83
CA THR A 27 1.53 -13.41 11.60
C THR A 27 2.54 -12.68 10.71
N THR A 28 3.18 -13.38 9.77
CA THR A 28 4.16 -12.75 8.87
C THR A 28 3.50 -11.73 7.94
N LEU A 29 2.33 -12.05 7.38
CA LEU A 29 1.54 -11.10 6.59
C LEU A 29 1.06 -9.92 7.43
N LEU A 30 0.61 -10.16 8.66
CA LEU A 30 0.20 -9.10 9.58
C LEU A 30 1.33 -8.09 9.80
N VAL A 31 2.52 -8.57 10.12
CA VAL A 31 3.69 -7.71 10.34
C VAL A 31 4.06 -6.97 9.06
N ALA A 32 4.09 -7.67 7.92
CA ALA A 32 4.42 -7.06 6.64
C ALA A 32 3.46 -5.92 6.25
N VAL A 33 2.16 -6.13 6.42
CA VAL A 33 1.12 -5.13 6.10
C VAL A 33 1.22 -3.92 7.03
N HIS A 34 1.52 -4.12 8.32
CA HIS A 34 1.75 -2.98 9.23
C HIS A 34 3.00 -2.19 8.85
N MET A 35 4.09 -2.85 8.46
CA MET A 35 5.28 -2.15 7.96
C MET A 35 4.99 -1.38 6.66
N LEU A 36 4.15 -1.93 5.79
CA LEU A 36 3.66 -1.24 4.59
C LEU A 36 2.88 0.03 4.95
N ALA A 37 1.97 -0.03 5.93
CA ALA A 37 1.22 1.15 6.39
C ALA A 37 2.15 2.25 6.95
N LEU A 38 3.19 1.87 7.70
CA LEU A 38 4.19 2.82 8.22
C LEU A 38 5.06 3.42 7.13
N MET A 39 5.46 2.62 6.14
CA MET A 39 6.19 3.11 4.97
C MET A 39 5.35 4.14 4.22
N ILE A 40 4.08 3.83 3.95
CA ILE A 40 3.16 4.77 3.28
C ILE A 40 2.99 6.04 4.12
N SER A 41 2.82 5.93 5.45
CA SER A 41 2.69 7.09 6.35
C SER A 41 3.95 7.98 6.33
N THR A 42 5.13 7.38 6.26
CA THR A 42 6.41 8.10 6.16
C THR A 42 6.53 8.83 4.82
N CYS A 43 5.99 8.24 3.74
CA CYS A 43 5.96 8.85 2.42
C CYS A 43 4.87 9.94 2.27
N ILE A 44 3.83 9.95 3.11
CA ILE A 44 2.76 10.98 3.11
C ILE A 44 3.24 12.30 3.74
N LEU A 45 4.11 12.23 4.76
CA LEU A 45 4.51 13.40 5.57
C LEU A 45 5.13 14.57 4.76
N PRO A 46 6.08 14.35 3.82
CA PRO A 46 6.65 15.43 3.02
C PRO A 46 5.63 16.09 2.08
N ASN A 47 4.63 15.31 1.66
CA ASN A 47 3.64 15.75 0.69
C ASN A 47 2.57 16.63 1.35
N ILE A 48 2.12 16.28 2.57
CA ILE A 48 1.21 17.11 3.37
C ILE A 48 1.86 18.44 3.76
N GLU A 49 3.14 18.42 4.15
CA GLU A 49 3.89 19.64 4.49
C GLU A 49 4.06 20.57 3.26
N ALA A 50 4.30 20.01 2.07
CA ALA A 50 4.36 20.78 0.83
C ALA A 50 3.01 21.41 0.45
N VAL A 51 1.88 20.71 0.64
CA VAL A 51 0.53 21.21 0.35
C VAL A 51 0.12 22.35 1.29
N CYS A 52 0.40 22.23 2.59
CA CYS A 52 0.14 23.30 3.57
C CYS A 52 0.92 24.59 3.25
N ASN A 53 2.16 24.47 2.76
CA ASN A 53 3.02 25.62 2.48
C ASN A 53 2.59 26.38 1.20
N LEU A 54 2.03 25.66 0.21
CA LEU A 54 1.56 26.22 -1.07
C LEU A 54 0.16 26.85 -1.00
N HIS A 55 -0.69 26.45 -0.05
CA HIS A 55 -2.04 27.01 0.14
C HIS A 55 -2.04 28.53 0.47
N SER A 56 -0.89 29.09 0.86
CA SER A 56 -0.70 30.54 1.04
C SER A 56 -0.58 31.33 -0.26
N ILE A 57 -0.32 30.69 -1.42
CA ILE A 57 0.09 31.39 -2.66
C ILE A 57 -0.79 31.10 -3.90
N SER A 58 -1.62 30.04 -3.91
CA SER A 58 -2.37 29.69 -5.14
C SER A 58 -3.86 29.35 -4.91
N LEU A 59 -4.71 30.36 -5.10
CA LEU A 59 -6.17 30.24 -5.27
C LEU A 59 -6.58 29.93 -6.72
N VAL A 60 -5.64 29.58 -7.60
CA VAL A 60 -5.90 29.48 -9.04
C VAL A 60 -5.13 28.29 -9.63
N HIS A 61 -5.89 27.39 -10.25
CA HIS A 61 -5.49 26.22 -11.04
C HIS A 61 -5.44 24.88 -10.28
N GLU A 62 -6.55 24.14 -10.37
CA GLU A 62 -6.61 22.70 -10.09
C GLU A 62 -5.54 21.98 -10.90
N SER A 63 -4.47 21.58 -10.21
CA SER A 63 -3.40 20.78 -10.75
C SER A 63 -3.69 19.30 -10.46
N PRO A 64 -3.21 18.36 -11.29
CA PRO A 64 -3.49 16.91 -11.21
C PRO A 64 -2.95 16.20 -9.94
N HIS A 65 -2.62 16.96 -8.89
CA HIS A 65 -2.04 16.53 -7.62
C HIS A 65 -3.07 15.84 -6.70
N GLU A 66 -4.33 16.25 -6.72
CA GLU A 66 -5.37 15.71 -5.82
C GLU A 66 -5.65 14.21 -6.05
N ARG A 67 -5.60 13.76 -7.32
CA ARG A 67 -5.81 12.34 -7.65
C ARG A 67 -4.68 11.44 -7.17
N LEU A 68 -3.43 11.92 -7.19
CA LEU A 68 -2.29 11.17 -6.68
C LEU A 68 -2.37 11.05 -5.14
N HIS A 69 -2.79 12.11 -4.46
CA HIS A 69 -2.93 12.12 -3.01
C HIS A 69 -4.04 11.18 -2.52
N TRP A 70 -5.21 11.20 -3.18
CA TRP A 70 -6.30 10.28 -2.91
C TRP A 70 -5.88 8.81 -3.06
N TYR A 71 -5.04 8.49 -4.05
CA TYR A 71 -4.52 7.13 -4.23
C TYR A 71 -3.63 6.68 -3.06
N ILE A 72 -2.74 7.55 -2.59
CA ILE A 72 -1.85 7.25 -1.45
C ILE A 72 -2.68 7.08 -0.17
N GLU A 73 -3.69 7.91 0.02
CA GLU A 73 -4.63 7.81 1.14
C GLU A 73 -5.44 6.51 1.11
N VAL A 74 -5.97 6.12 -0.06
CA VAL A 74 -6.68 4.84 -0.24
C VAL A 74 -5.75 3.64 0.00
N ALA A 75 -4.49 3.69 -0.45
CA ALA A 75 -3.49 2.64 -0.21
C ALA A 75 -3.10 2.52 1.27
N TRP A 76 -2.98 3.65 1.96
CA TRP A 76 -2.76 3.71 3.41
C TRP A 76 -3.94 3.12 4.18
N ALA A 77 -5.16 3.55 3.86
CA ALA A 77 -6.39 3.07 4.49
C ALA A 77 -6.57 1.56 4.27
N PHE A 78 -6.31 1.07 3.05
CA PHE A 78 -6.36 -0.34 2.71
C PHE A 78 -5.34 -1.17 3.49
N SER A 79 -4.10 -0.69 3.63
CA SER A 79 -3.05 -1.39 4.38
C SER A 79 -3.39 -1.45 5.88
N THR A 80 -3.96 -0.39 6.43
CA THR A 80 -4.45 -0.37 7.82
C THR A 80 -5.62 -1.35 8.01
N LEU A 81 -6.56 -1.35 7.07
CA LEU A 81 -7.73 -2.23 7.12
C LEU A 81 -7.35 -3.71 7.00
N LEU A 82 -6.45 -4.05 6.07
CA LEU A 82 -5.92 -5.42 5.94
C LEU A 82 -5.18 -5.85 7.21
N GLY A 83 -4.42 -4.95 7.85
CA GLY A 83 -3.78 -5.21 9.13
C GLY A 83 -4.79 -5.56 10.23
N LEU A 84 -5.89 -4.81 10.32
CA LEU A 84 -6.98 -5.09 11.27
C LEU A 84 -7.67 -6.43 10.99
N LEU A 85 -7.90 -6.77 9.71
CA LEU A 85 -8.49 -8.04 9.30
C LEU A 85 -7.57 -9.22 9.66
N LEU A 86 -6.28 -9.12 9.34
CA LEU A 86 -5.30 -10.15 9.69
C LEU A 86 -5.13 -10.28 11.20
N PHE A 87 -5.22 -9.17 11.95
CA PHE A 87 -5.22 -9.21 13.42
C PHE A 87 -6.42 -9.96 13.99
N LEU A 88 -7.61 -9.77 13.42
CA LEU A 88 -8.80 -10.53 13.80
C LEU A 88 -8.64 -12.03 13.50
N LEU A 89 -8.09 -12.35 12.33
CA LEU A 89 -7.81 -13.73 11.92
C LEU A 89 -6.77 -14.39 12.84
N GLU A 90 -5.73 -13.66 13.23
CA GLU A 90 -4.71 -14.11 14.18
C GLU A 90 -5.34 -14.52 15.51
N ILE A 91 -6.23 -13.68 16.06
CA ILE A 91 -6.95 -13.99 17.31
C ILE A 91 -7.85 -15.23 17.13
N ALA A 92 -8.53 -15.36 15.98
CA ALA A 92 -9.35 -16.53 15.69
C ALA A 92 -8.52 -17.83 15.69
N ILE A 93 -7.37 -17.81 15.02
CA ILE A 93 -6.43 -18.93 14.97
C ILE A 93 -5.89 -19.25 16.37
N LEU A 94 -5.51 -18.23 17.16
CA LEU A 94 -5.04 -18.42 18.53
C LEU A 94 -6.10 -19.04 19.44
N CYS A 95 -7.34 -18.56 19.39
CA CYS A 95 -8.45 -19.17 20.12
C CYS A 95 -8.64 -20.62 19.70
N TRP A 96 -8.59 -20.89 18.40
CA TRP A 96 -8.74 -22.24 17.90
C TRP A 96 -7.63 -23.18 18.37
N VAL A 97 -6.36 -22.79 18.25
CA VAL A 97 -5.21 -23.58 18.73
C VAL A 97 -5.29 -23.79 20.25
N LYS A 98 -5.64 -22.76 21.01
CA LYS A 98 -5.69 -22.83 22.49
C LYS A 98 -6.80 -23.73 23.01
N PHE A 99 -7.97 -23.74 22.36
CA PHE A 99 -9.12 -24.53 22.79
C PHE A 99 -9.23 -25.88 22.07
N TYR A 100 -8.30 -26.19 21.17
CA TYR A 100 -8.30 -27.42 20.37
C TYR A 100 -8.40 -28.69 21.24
N ASP A 101 -7.57 -28.80 22.28
CA ASP A 101 -7.54 -29.97 23.17
C ASP A 101 -8.58 -29.93 24.30
N PHE A 102 -9.14 -28.76 24.63
CA PHE A 102 -10.08 -28.61 25.75
C PHE A 102 -11.54 -28.77 25.33
N SER A 103 -11.97 -28.11 24.25
CA SER A 103 -13.36 -28.15 23.80
C SER A 103 -13.49 -27.58 22.40
N GLN A 104 -13.76 -28.44 21.42
CA GLN A 104 -14.09 -28.00 20.06
C GLN A 104 -15.30 -27.04 20.04
N VAL A 105 -16.26 -27.20 20.95
CA VAL A 105 -17.44 -26.33 21.02
C VAL A 105 -17.05 -24.89 21.36
N ALA A 106 -16.06 -24.69 22.24
CA ALA A 106 -15.56 -23.36 22.57
C ALA A 106 -14.88 -22.69 21.37
N ALA A 107 -14.02 -23.43 20.65
CA ALA A 107 -13.37 -22.93 19.44
C ALA A 107 -14.37 -22.53 18.35
N TRP A 108 -15.37 -23.39 18.08
CA TRP A 108 -16.44 -23.09 17.13
C TRP A 108 -17.28 -21.89 17.56
N SER A 109 -17.58 -21.75 18.85
CA SER A 109 -18.34 -20.59 19.36
C SER A 109 -17.59 -19.28 19.15
N ALA A 110 -16.26 -19.26 19.38
CA ALA A 110 -15.43 -18.10 19.14
C ALA A 110 -15.40 -17.72 17.64
N CYS A 111 -15.26 -18.71 16.75
CA CYS A 111 -15.35 -18.48 15.30
C CYS A 111 -16.69 -17.88 14.90
N ILE A 112 -17.81 -18.43 15.39
CA ILE A 112 -19.16 -17.94 15.04
C ILE A 112 -19.34 -16.46 15.41
N VAL A 113 -18.86 -16.05 16.58
CA VAL A 113 -18.94 -14.65 17.04
C VAL A 113 -18.06 -13.73 16.19
N LEU A 114 -16.95 -14.22 15.65
CA LEU A 114 -16.03 -13.45 14.80
C LEU A 114 -16.51 -13.30 13.35
N ILE A 115 -17.33 -14.23 12.83
CA ILE A 115 -17.84 -14.20 11.45
C ILE A 115 -18.49 -12.85 11.06
N PRO A 116 -19.45 -12.28 11.81
CA PRO A 116 -20.09 -11.03 11.39
C PRO A 116 -19.11 -9.86 11.30
N VAL A 117 -18.16 -9.80 12.24
CA VAL A 117 -17.10 -8.78 12.23
C VAL A 117 -16.21 -8.97 11.00
N LEU A 118 -15.82 -10.21 10.72
CA LEU A 118 -15.01 -10.56 9.56
C LEU A 118 -15.70 -10.21 8.24
N ILE A 119 -17.02 -10.43 8.12
CA ILE A 119 -17.80 -10.05 6.92
C ILE A 119 -17.76 -8.55 6.69
N ILE A 120 -17.93 -7.74 7.74
CA ILE A 120 -17.88 -6.27 7.63
C ILE A 120 -16.49 -5.84 7.15
N PHE A 121 -15.42 -6.35 7.76
CA PHE A 121 -14.05 -6.06 7.33
C PHE A 121 -13.77 -6.53 5.90
N LEU A 122 -14.30 -7.70 5.49
CA LEU A 122 -14.16 -8.21 4.13
C LEU A 122 -14.87 -7.31 3.12
N ALA A 123 -16.07 -6.83 3.45
CA ALA A 123 -16.84 -5.91 2.60
C ALA A 123 -16.07 -4.60 2.37
N PHE A 124 -15.53 -4.02 3.44
CA PHE A 124 -14.65 -2.86 3.31
C PHE A 124 -13.39 -3.19 2.52
N ALA A 125 -12.72 -4.31 2.80
CA ALA A 125 -11.51 -4.72 2.09
C ALA A 125 -11.77 -4.87 0.58
N ILE A 126 -12.91 -5.46 0.18
CA ILE A 126 -13.33 -5.57 -1.22
C ILE A 126 -13.65 -4.20 -1.81
N HIS A 127 -14.35 -3.33 -1.08
CA HIS A 127 -14.64 -1.96 -1.52
C HIS A 127 -13.36 -1.17 -1.81
N PHE A 128 -12.40 -1.20 -0.88
CA PHE A 128 -11.09 -0.56 -1.05
C PHE A 128 -10.24 -1.25 -2.11
N TYR A 129 -10.25 -2.58 -2.20
CA TYR A 129 -9.57 -3.33 -3.26
C TYR A 129 -10.09 -2.95 -4.65
N ARG A 130 -11.41 -2.86 -4.83
CA ARG A 130 -12.00 -2.39 -6.09
C ARG A 130 -11.64 -0.94 -6.37
N SER A 131 -11.61 -0.09 -5.35
CA SER A 131 -11.17 1.31 -5.49
C SER A 131 -9.70 1.40 -5.92
N LEU A 132 -8.84 0.52 -5.41
CA LEU A 132 -7.43 0.40 -5.84
C LEU A 132 -7.29 -0.15 -7.27
N VAL A 133 -8.01 -1.22 -7.61
CA VAL A 133 -7.89 -1.90 -8.92
C VAL A 133 -8.51 -1.09 -10.06
N ALA A 134 -9.68 -0.49 -9.84
CA ALA A 134 -10.32 0.37 -10.84
C ALA A 134 -9.45 1.58 -11.20
N HIS A 135 -8.69 2.11 -10.23
CA HIS A 135 -7.79 3.25 -10.45
C HIS A 135 -6.37 2.87 -10.89
N LYS A 136 -5.86 1.67 -10.56
CA LYS A 136 -4.55 1.19 -11.06
C LYS A 136 -4.46 1.20 -12.59
N TYR A 137 -5.60 1.04 -13.28
CA TYR A 137 -5.70 1.15 -14.75
C TYR A 137 -5.48 2.59 -15.25
N GLU A 138 -5.96 3.60 -14.52
CA GLU A 138 -5.83 5.01 -14.89
C GLU A 138 -4.44 5.57 -14.56
N VAL A 139 -3.80 5.06 -13.50
CA VAL A 139 -2.48 5.51 -13.01
C VAL A 139 -1.33 4.99 -13.86
N THR A 140 -1.38 3.76 -14.37
CA THR A 140 -0.34 3.27 -15.31
C THR A 140 -0.36 4.05 -16.62
N VAL A 141 -1.55 4.43 -17.11
CA VAL A 141 -1.70 5.25 -18.31
C VAL A 141 -1.27 6.70 -18.08
N SER A 142 -1.61 7.27 -16.93
CA SER A 142 -1.25 8.66 -16.59
C SER A 142 0.25 8.83 -16.31
N GLY A 143 0.87 7.85 -15.63
CA GLY A 143 2.32 7.86 -15.38
C GLY A 143 3.15 7.71 -16.66
N ILE A 144 2.69 6.90 -17.62
CA ILE A 144 3.32 6.82 -18.96
C ILE A 144 3.22 8.17 -19.69
N ARG A 145 2.07 8.84 -19.62
CA ARG A 145 1.87 10.14 -20.28
C ARG A 145 2.71 11.26 -19.67
N GLU A 146 2.93 11.24 -18.35
CA GLU A 146 3.82 12.19 -17.68
C GLU A 146 5.30 11.95 -18.04
N LEU A 147 5.72 10.68 -18.14
CA LEU A 147 7.06 10.33 -18.64
C LEU A 147 7.25 10.71 -20.11
N GLU A 148 6.20 10.62 -20.94
CA GLU A 148 6.24 11.07 -22.34
C GLU A 148 6.42 12.59 -22.45
N LEU A 149 5.69 13.36 -21.63
CA LEU A 149 5.84 14.83 -21.59
C LEU A 149 7.22 15.26 -21.11
N LEU A 150 7.80 14.58 -20.12
CA LEU A 150 9.18 14.83 -19.67
C LEU A 150 10.21 14.44 -20.74
N LYS A 151 9.97 13.36 -21.50
CA LYS A 151 10.81 12.98 -22.64
C LYS A 151 10.77 14.04 -23.75
N GLU A 152 9.59 14.54 -24.11
CA GLU A 152 9.43 15.57 -25.13
C GLU A 152 10.15 16.88 -24.77
N GLN A 153 10.08 17.30 -23.51
CA GLN A 153 10.78 18.50 -23.02
C GLN A 153 12.31 18.35 -23.10
N ILE A 154 12.84 17.15 -22.87
CA ILE A 154 14.28 16.87 -22.99
C ILE A 154 14.71 16.83 -24.46
N GLU A 155 13.92 16.19 -25.34
CA GLU A 155 14.20 16.17 -26.78
C GLU A 155 14.14 17.57 -27.40
N SER A 156 13.17 18.41 -27.04
CA SER A 156 13.10 19.79 -27.54
C SER A 156 14.31 20.62 -27.10
N THR A 157 14.73 20.47 -25.84
CA THR A 157 15.90 21.17 -25.28
C THR A 157 17.21 20.73 -25.94
N ASP A 158 17.37 19.43 -26.26
CA ASP A 158 18.56 18.91 -26.95
C ASP A 158 18.62 19.37 -28.42
N VAL A 159 17.47 19.48 -29.10
CA VAL A 159 17.38 19.99 -30.48
C VAL A 159 17.73 21.48 -30.54
N GLU A 160 17.27 22.29 -29.60
CA GLU A 160 17.66 23.71 -29.50
C GLU A 160 19.16 23.86 -29.19
N GLY A 161 19.70 23.01 -28.30
CA GLY A 161 21.14 22.97 -28.00
C GLY A 161 21.99 22.65 -29.23
N ARG A 162 21.60 21.66 -30.04
CA ARG A 162 22.31 21.29 -31.29
C ARG A 162 22.22 22.37 -32.36
N ASN A 163 21.07 23.03 -32.50
CA ASN A 163 20.91 24.11 -33.48
C ASN A 163 21.74 25.35 -33.09
N GLY A 164 21.80 25.70 -31.80
CA GLY A 164 22.67 26.77 -31.31
C GLY A 164 24.16 26.52 -31.57
N VAL A 165 24.62 25.27 -31.35
CA VAL A 165 26.03 24.88 -31.60
C VAL A 165 26.38 24.90 -33.09
N ASN A 166 25.48 24.45 -33.97
CA ASN A 166 25.69 24.50 -35.42
C ASN A 166 25.72 25.95 -35.93
N LEU A 167 24.87 26.85 -35.41
CA LEU A 167 24.87 28.25 -35.80
C LEU A 167 26.16 28.98 -35.39
N LEU A 168 26.66 28.71 -34.17
CA LEU A 168 27.96 29.22 -33.71
C LEU A 168 29.12 28.69 -34.58
N ARG A 169 29.08 27.41 -34.96
CA ARG A 169 30.10 26.80 -35.84
C ARG A 169 30.09 27.39 -37.25
N THR A 170 28.91 27.65 -37.81
CA THR A 170 28.76 28.29 -39.13
C THR A 170 29.19 29.77 -39.10
N GLY A 171 28.89 30.50 -38.02
CA GLY A 171 29.34 31.88 -37.83
C GLY A 171 30.86 32.01 -37.74
N MET A 172 31.54 31.09 -37.04
CA MET A 172 33.01 31.08 -37.01
C MET A 172 33.65 30.74 -38.37
N MET A 173 32.95 29.99 -39.22
CA MET A 173 33.45 29.57 -40.54
C MET A 173 33.31 30.66 -41.62
N GLN A 174 32.50 31.70 -41.36
CA GLN A 174 32.39 32.90 -42.22
C GLN A 174 33.34 34.03 -41.84
N THR A 175 34.15 33.87 -40.78
CA THR A 175 35.06 34.92 -40.27
C THR A 175 36.55 34.63 -40.56
N VAL A 176 36.84 33.72 -41.50
CA VAL A 176 38.22 33.43 -41.98
C VAL A 176 38.35 33.90 -43.42
#